data_AF-A0A7C6X1U3-F1
#
_entry.id   AF-A0A7C6X1U3-F1
#
_cell.length_a   1.000
_cell.length_b   1.000
_cell.length_c   1.000
_cell.angle_alpha   90.00
_cell.angle_beta   90.00
_cell.angle_gamma   90.00
#
_symmetry.space_group_name_H-M   'P 1'
#
loop_
_entity.id
_entity.type
_entity.pdbx_description
1 polymer ?
#
loop_
_entity_poly.entity_id
_entity_poly.type
_entity_poly.pdbx_seq_one_letter_code
_entity_poly.pdbx_strand_id
1 'polypeptide(L)'
;MGSLRAAWDFFQNQMLGMHWLNTLVGRILASLGVDTGTRLGGSAQFFVYDTIKILALLSVLIYGISYIQSFFPPERTKKILGRFHGLTANILSALLGTVTPFCSCSSIPLFI
;
A
#
# COMPACT_ATOMS: atom_id res chain seq x y z
N MET A 1 2.50 -21.35 -19.57
CA MET A 1 2.14 -21.45 -18.13
C MET A 1 3.32 -21.18 -17.18
N GLY A 2 4.59 -21.43 -17.54
CA GLY A 2 5.74 -21.12 -16.67
C GLY A 2 6.05 -19.62 -16.50
N SER A 3 5.90 -18.82 -17.56
CA SER A 3 6.23 -17.39 -17.56
C SER A 3 5.33 -16.55 -16.65
N LEU A 4 4.03 -16.88 -16.58
CA LEU A 4 3.07 -16.24 -15.68
C LEU A 4 3.35 -16.56 -14.20
N ARG A 5 3.77 -17.78 -13.89
CA ARG A 5 4.15 -18.16 -12.52
C ARG A 5 5.46 -17.50 -12.08
N ALA A 6 6.47 -17.48 -12.96
CA ALA A 6 7.73 -16.78 -12.68
C ALA A 6 7.52 -15.27 -12.45
N ALA A 7 6.66 -14.62 -13.25
CA ALA A 7 6.30 -13.22 -13.05
C ALA A 7 5.52 -12.99 -11.74
N TRP A 8 4.58 -13.89 -11.40
CA TRP A 8 3.83 -13.85 -10.15
C TRP A 8 4.73 -14.03 -8.92
N ASP A 9 5.64 -15.00 -8.96
CA ASP A 9 6.59 -15.27 -7.88
C ASP A 9 7.59 -14.13 -7.71
N PHE A 10 8.01 -13.48 -8.80
CA PHE A 10 8.86 -12.30 -8.73
C PHE A 10 8.13 -11.13 -8.06
N PHE A 11 6.89 -10.86 -8.46
CA PHE A 11 6.09 -9.78 -7.88
C PHE A 11 5.79 -10.03 -6.39
N GLN A 12 5.43 -11.27 -6.03
CA GLN A 12 5.22 -11.68 -4.65
C GLN A 12 6.51 -11.56 -3.82
N ASN A 13 7.64 -12.08 -4.29
CA ASN A 13 8.85 -12.17 -3.46
C ASN A 13 9.65 -10.85 -3.41
N GLN A 14 9.68 -10.08 -4.49
CA GLN A 14 10.48 -8.86 -4.58
C GLN A 14 9.69 -7.62 -4.16
N MET A 15 8.44 -7.45 -4.62
CA MET A 15 7.64 -6.27 -4.32
C MET A 15 6.85 -6.41 -3.01
N LEU A 16 6.13 -7.52 -2.80
CA LEU A 16 5.29 -7.69 -1.61
C LEU A 16 6.05 -8.32 -0.44
N GLY A 17 6.96 -9.25 -0.73
CA GLY A 17 7.67 -10.06 0.25
C GLY A 17 8.98 -9.46 0.73
N MET A 18 9.54 -8.48 0.01
CA MET A 18 10.79 -7.75 0.31
C MET A 18 11.84 -8.58 1.08
N HIS A 19 12.16 -9.77 0.58
CA HIS A 19 13.05 -10.70 1.27
C HIS A 19 14.48 -10.12 1.46
N TRP A 20 14.86 -9.20 0.56
CA TRP A 20 16.08 -8.41 0.65
C TRP A 20 16.10 -7.52 1.90
N LEU A 21 14.97 -6.89 2.23
CA LEU A 21 14.83 -6.01 3.39
C LEU A 21 14.96 -6.83 4.69
N ASN A 22 14.35 -8.01 4.75
CA ASN A 22 14.49 -8.91 5.90
C ASN A 22 15.95 -9.30 6.14
N THR A 23 16.66 -9.66 5.06
CA THR A 23 18.09 -10.02 5.13
C THR A 23 18.95 -8.84 5.57
N LEU A 24 18.62 -7.63 5.12
CA LEU A 24 19.34 -6.40 5.46
C LEU A 24 19.12 -6.00 6.92
N VAL A 25 17.87 -6.07 7.40
CA VAL A 25 17.53 -5.85 8.82
C VAL A 25 18.25 -6.88 9.70
N GLY A 26 18.26 -8.16 9.33
CA GLY A 26 18.97 -9.20 10.06
C GLY A 26 20.48 -8.96 10.16
N ARG A 27 21.11 -8.49 9.08
CA ARG A 27 22.54 -8.12 9.08
C ARG A 27 22.83 -6.92 9.98
N ILE A 28 21.96 -5.91 9.98
CA ILE A 28 22.09 -4.73 10.86
C ILE A 28 21.96 -5.17 12.33
N LEU A 29 20.95 -5.96 12.67
CA LEU A 29 20.75 -6.45 14.04
C LEU A 29 21.91 -7.34 14.51
N ALA A 30 22.43 -8.21 13.63
CA ALA A 30 23.62 -9.02 13.93
C ALA A 30 24.86 -8.14 14.19
N SER A 31 25.03 -7.04 13.43
CA SER A 31 26.14 -6.09 13.65
C SER A 31 26.00 -5.29 14.95
N LEU A 32 24.78 -5.14 15.47
CA LEU A 32 24.46 -4.55 16.77
C LEU A 32 24.58 -5.57 17.93
N GLY A 33 24.99 -6.81 17.65
CA GLY A 33 25.12 -7.88 18.65
C GLY A 33 23.80 -8.53 19.07
N VAL A 34 22.71 -8.31 18.33
CA VAL A 34 21.41 -8.90 18.62
C VAL A 34 21.31 -10.29 17.99
N ASP A 35 21.18 -11.32 18.83
CA ASP A 35 20.94 -12.69 18.37
C ASP A 35 19.49 -12.87 17.92
N THR A 36 19.29 -12.88 16.59
CA THR A 36 18.00 -13.10 15.94
C THR A 36 17.44 -14.51 16.10
N GLY A 37 18.24 -15.46 16.63
CA GLY A 37 17.78 -16.80 17.02
C GLY A 37 17.01 -16.83 18.35
N THR A 38 17.13 -15.78 19.16
CA THR A 38 16.37 -15.65 20.42
C THR A 38 14.98 -15.05 20.18
N ARG A 39 14.01 -15.35 21.05
CA ARG A 39 12.63 -14.80 20.95
C ARG A 39 12.60 -13.27 20.92
N LEU A 40 13.52 -12.62 21.64
CA LEU A 40 13.62 -11.15 21.69
C LEU A 40 14.24 -10.58 20.41
N GLY A 41 15.34 -11.17 19.92
CA GLY A 41 15.97 -10.72 18.67
C GLY A 41 15.10 -10.96 17.43
N GLY A 42 14.39 -12.09 17.37
CA GLY A 42 13.43 -12.38 16.30
C GLY A 42 12.26 -11.39 16.27
N SER A 43 11.72 -11.02 17.45
CA SER A 43 10.65 -10.02 17.56
C SER A 43 11.11 -8.63 17.11
N ALA A 44 12.33 -8.22 17.49
CA ALA A 44 12.90 -6.94 17.07
C ALA A 44 13.11 -6.87 15.55
N GLN A 45 13.65 -7.95 14.96
CA GLN A 45 13.81 -8.07 13.51
C GLN A 45 12.46 -7.98 12.79
N PHE A 46 11.45 -8.72 13.27
CA PHE A 46 10.11 -8.69 12.68
C PHE A 46 9.49 -7.30 12.76
N PHE A 47 9.57 -6.65 13.92
CA PHE A 47 9.02 -5.31 14.13
C PHE A 47 9.62 -4.26 13.19
N VAL A 48 10.96 -4.22 13.08
CA VAL A 48 11.65 -3.28 12.20
C VAL A 48 11.34 -3.56 10.73
N TYR A 49 11.40 -4.84 10.34
CA TYR A 49 11.08 -5.27 8.98
C TYR A 49 9.63 -4.90 8.59
N ASP A 50 8.65 -5.20 9.44
CA ASP A 50 7.23 -4.99 9.14
C ASP A 50 6.86 -3.50 9.18
N THR A 51 7.46 -2.73 10.09
CA THR A 51 7.28 -1.27 10.16
C THR A 51 7.75 -0.60 8.87
N ILE A 52 8.99 -0.88 8.43
CA ILE A 52 9.54 -0.30 7.20
C ILE A 52 8.71 -0.75 5.99
N LYS A 53 8.32 -2.02 5.97
CA LYS A 53 7.52 -2.61 4.90
C LYS A 53 6.18 -1.89 4.73
N ILE A 54 5.39 -1.78 5.79
CA ILE A 54 4.07 -1.14 5.74
C ILE A 54 4.22 0.34 5.39
N LEU A 55 5.18 1.06 5.98
CA LEU A 55 5.42 2.47 5.67
C LEU A 55 5.75 2.68 4.19
N ALA A 56 6.63 1.87 3.60
CA ALA A 56 6.98 1.96 2.19
C ALA A 56 5.77 1.66 1.28
N LEU A 57 5.03 0.58 1.57
CA LEU A 57 3.83 0.20 0.83
C LEU A 57 2.76 1.30 0.88
N LEU A 58 2.46 1.82 2.07
CA LEU A 58 1.49 2.91 2.24
C LEU A 58 1.96 4.21 1.58
N SER A 59 3.25 4.54 1.67
CA SER A 59 3.80 5.75 1.04
C SER A 59 3.63 5.72 -0.47
N VAL A 60 4.01 4.60 -1.11
CA VAL A 60 3.85 4.43 -2.57
C VAL A 60 2.38 4.48 -2.96
N LEU A 61 1.52 3.79 -2.20
CA LEU A 61 0.08 3.78 -2.42
C LEU A 61 -0.48 5.21 -2.35
N ILE A 62 -0.34 5.87 -1.19
CA ILE A 62 -0.87 7.22 -0.93
C ILE A 62 -0.31 8.23 -1.94
N TYR A 63 0.98 8.16 -2.27
CA TYR A 63 1.58 9.03 -3.27
C TYR A 63 0.98 8.80 -4.66
N GLY A 64 0.79 7.54 -5.07
CA GLY A 64 0.15 7.19 -6.32
C GLY A 64 -1.29 7.73 -6.43
N ILE A 65 -2.08 7.58 -5.36
CA ILE A 65 -3.46 8.09 -5.33
C ILE A 65 -3.48 9.61 -5.28
N SER A 66 -2.59 10.23 -4.50
CA SER A 66 -2.48 11.70 -4.43
C SER A 66 -2.09 12.26 -5.79
N TYR A 67 -1.19 11.59 -6.52
CA TYR A 67 -0.83 11.93 -7.88
C TYR A 67 -2.04 11.82 -8.82
N ILE A 68 -2.81 10.73 -8.76
CA ILE A 68 -4.03 10.56 -9.58
C ILE A 68 -5.09 11.62 -9.23
N GLN A 69 -5.34 11.86 -7.94
CA GLN A 69 -6.30 12.87 -7.46
C GLN A 69 -5.91 14.29 -7.88
N SER A 70 -4.62 14.59 -8.04
CA SER A 70 -4.15 15.87 -8.57
C SER A 70 -4.68 16.17 -9.98
N PHE A 71 -4.94 15.15 -10.81
CA PHE A 71 -5.58 15.31 -12.12
C PHE A 71 -7.11 15.43 -12.05
N PHE A 72 -7.73 14.93 -10.97
CA PHE A 72 -9.19 14.91 -10.76
C PHE A 72 -9.60 15.66 -9.48
N PRO A 73 -9.36 16.98 -9.39
CA PRO A 73 -9.73 17.76 -8.21
C PRO A 73 -11.26 17.68 -7.97
N PRO A 74 -11.71 17.70 -6.71
CA PRO A 74 -13.08 17.41 -6.32
C PRO A 74 -14.12 18.31 -7.03
N GLU A 75 -13.74 19.55 -7.38
CA GLU A 75 -14.59 20.49 -8.12
C GLU A 75 -14.83 20.04 -9.56
N ARG A 76 -13.80 19.51 -10.23
CA ARG A 76 -13.88 19.01 -11.61
C ARG A 76 -14.63 17.70 -11.63
N THR A 77 -14.36 16.82 -10.67
CA THR A 77 -15.07 15.55 -10.49
C THR A 77 -16.56 15.79 -10.27
N LYS A 78 -16.97 16.75 -9.41
CA LYS A 78 -18.37 17.14 -9.24
C LYS A 78 -19.00 17.70 -10.52
N LYS A 79 -18.29 18.53 -11.27
CA LYS A 79 -18.82 19.10 -12.53
C LYS A 79 -19.01 18.04 -13.63
N ILE A 80 -18.14 17.03 -13.66
CA ILE A 80 -18.23 15.89 -14.57
C ILE A 80 -19.38 14.96 -14.14
N LEU A 81 -19.43 14.57 -12.86
CA LEU A 81 -20.52 13.74 -12.31
C LEU A 81 -21.89 14.41 -12.42
N GLY A 82 -21.96 15.74 -12.27
CA GLY A 82 -23.21 16.51 -12.44
C GLY A 82 -23.77 16.50 -13.87
N ARG A 83 -23.00 16.03 -14.87
CA ARG A 83 -23.51 15.78 -16.23
C ARG A 83 -23.99 14.35 -16.46
N PHE A 84 -23.64 13.42 -15.58
CA PHE A 84 -24.07 12.03 -15.67
C PHE A 84 -25.25 11.80 -14.73
N HIS A 85 -26.33 11.20 -15.24
CA HIS A 85 -27.52 10.88 -14.46
C HIS A 85 -27.78 9.38 -14.41
N GLY A 86 -28.38 8.91 -13.31
CA GLY A 86 -28.82 7.53 -13.15
C GLY A 86 -27.69 6.54 -12.88
N LEU A 87 -27.77 5.35 -13.47
CA LEU A 87 -26.92 4.20 -13.14
C LEU A 87 -25.43 4.44 -13.43
N THR A 88 -25.11 5.16 -14.51
CA THR A 88 -23.72 5.48 -14.88
C THR A 88 -23.04 6.40 -13.87
N ALA A 89 -23.79 7.33 -13.26
CA ALA A 89 -23.26 8.21 -12.22
C ALA A 89 -22.92 7.44 -10.94
N ASN A 90 -23.77 6.47 -10.57
CA ASN A 90 -23.55 5.61 -9.40
C ASN A 90 -22.31 4.71 -9.58
N ILE A 91 -22.15 4.10 -10.76
CA ILE A 91 -20.98 3.25 -11.06
C ILE A 91 -19.68 4.06 -11.03
N LEU A 92 -19.67 5.25 -11.66
CA LEU A 92 -18.51 6.14 -11.66
C LEU A 92 -18.15 6.62 -10.24
N SER A 93 -19.16 6.93 -9.42
CA SER A 93 -18.97 7.32 -8.02
C SER A 93 -18.36 6.19 -7.18
N ALA A 94 -18.86 4.95 -7.34
CA ALA A 94 -18.34 3.79 -6.63
C ALA A 94 -16.90 3.42 -7.06
N LEU A 95 -16.58 3.53 -8.34
CA LEU A 95 -15.21 3.31 -8.85
C LEU A 95 -14.22 4.35 -8.33
N LEU A 96 -14.61 5.63 -8.34
CA LEU A 96 -13.76 6.70 -7.79
C LEU A 96 -13.56 6.54 -6.29
N GLY A 97 -14.59 6.14 -5.53
CA GLY A 97 -14.51 5.90 -4.10
C GLY A 97 -13.72 4.65 -3.71
N THR A 98 -13.66 3.64 -4.56
CA THR A 98 -12.84 2.43 -4.33
C THR A 98 -11.35 2.66 -4.62
N VAL A 99 -11.03 3.58 -5.53
CA VAL A 99 -9.63 3.95 -5.85
C VAL A 99 -9.00 4.83 -4.77
N THR A 100 -9.80 5.50 -3.92
CA THR A 100 -9.33 6.19 -2.70
C THR A 100 -9.29 5.20 -1.52
N PRO A 101 -8.17 4.51 -1.26
CA PRO A 101 -8.05 3.48 -0.27
C PRO A 101 -7.63 4.14 1.04
N PHE A 102 -8.56 4.84 1.67
CA PHE A 102 -8.47 5.06 3.10
C PHE A 102 -9.42 4.07 3.78
N CYS A 103 -8.81 2.92 4.08
CA CYS A 103 -9.11 1.98 5.16
C CYS A 103 -10.47 2.15 5.86
N SER A 104 -11.38 1.21 5.63
CA SER A 104 -12.65 1.03 6.35
C SER A 104 -12.51 0.79 7.87
N CYS A 105 -11.32 0.96 8.45
CA CYS A 105 -11.05 0.80 9.88
C CYS A 105 -10.93 2.12 10.65
N SER A 106 -10.77 3.28 9.97
CA SER A 106 -10.69 4.59 10.61
C SER A 106 -11.60 5.57 9.85
N SER A 107 -12.89 5.34 10.03
CA SER A 107 -13.98 6.16 9.53
C SER A 107 -13.95 7.55 10.19
N ILE A 108 -13.04 8.41 9.75
CA ILE A 108 -13.32 9.84 9.71
C ILE A 108 -13.48 10.14 8.23
N PRO A 109 -14.69 9.95 7.68
CA PRO A 109 -14.89 10.23 6.29
C PRO A 109 -14.67 11.73 6.08
N LEU A 110 -13.95 12.06 5.01
CA LEU A 110 -13.83 13.40 4.42
C LEU A 110 -15.19 13.86 3.86
N PHE A 111 -16.20 13.90 4.73
CA PHE A 111 -17.47 14.57 4.57
C PHE A 111 -17.60 15.69 5.64
N ILE A 112 -16.52 16.44 5.85
CA ILE A 112 -16.58 17.83 6.34
C ILE A 112 -15.93 18.72 5.30
#